data_AF-A0A742YC34-F1
#
_entry.id   AF-A0A742YC34-F1
#
_cell.length_a   1.000
_cell.length_b   1.000
_cell.length_c   1.000
_cell.angle_alpha   90.00
_cell.angle_beta   90.00
_cell.angle_gamma   90.00
#
_symmetry.space_group_name_H-M   'P 1'
#
loop_
_entity.id
_entity.type
_entity.pdbx_description
1 polymer ?
#
loop_
_entity_poly.entity_id
_entity_poly.type
_entity_poly.pdbx_seq_one_letter_code
_entity_poly.pdbx_strand_id
1 'polypeptide(L)'
;LFLYAGVIALWHAFDDRKMAGRAAGILVLVGVVNLPVIHYSVEWWNTLHQGSTRMQQSIDPAMRSPLRWAIAGYLLLFMTLSLMRMRNLILLMEKRRPWVSELILKRGHR
;
A
#
# COMPACT_ATOMS: atom_id res chain seq x y z
N LEU A 1 8.84 0.73 -8.82
CA LEU A 1 9.49 -0.56 -8.51
C LEU A 1 10.58 -0.42 -7.44
N PHE A 2 11.50 0.54 -7.59
CA PHE A 2 12.60 0.76 -6.63
C PHE A 2 12.16 0.88 -5.16
N LEU A 3 11.19 1.76 -4.84
CA LEU A 3 10.67 1.91 -3.47
C LEU A 3 10.08 0.59 -2.92
N TYR A 4 9.36 -0.16 -3.76
CA TYR A 4 8.76 -1.43 -3.37
C TYR A 4 9.83 -2.49 -3.06
N ALA A 5 10.84 -2.62 -3.93
CA ALA A 5 11.98 -3.50 -3.70
C ALA A 5 12.77 -3.07 -2.45
N GLY A 6 12.95 -1.77 -2.23
CA GLY A 6 13.59 -1.22 -1.04
C GLY A 6 12.85 -1.59 0.25
N VAL A 7 11.52 -1.52 0.26
CA VAL A 7 10.71 -1.95 1.43
C VAL A 7 10.89 -3.44 1.70
N ILE A 8 10.87 -4.29 0.66
CA ILE A 8 11.08 -5.73 0.81
C ILE A 8 12.48 -6.02 1.34
N ALA A 9 13.51 -5.41 0.72
CA ALA A 9 14.90 -5.59 1.14
C ALA A 9 15.09 -5.18 2.60
N LEU A 10 14.54 -4.02 2.99
CA LEU A 10 14.65 -3.50 4.36
C LEU A 10 13.91 -4.40 5.36
N TRP A 11 12.76 -4.94 4.98
CA TRP A 11 12.01 -5.88 5.83
C TRP A 11 12.78 -7.19 6.07
N HIS A 12 13.60 -7.63 5.11
CA HIS A 12 14.42 -8.83 5.22
C HIS A 12 15.81 -8.59 5.81
N ALA A 13 16.27 -7.34 5.89
CA ALA A 13 17.58 -6.98 6.43
C ALA A 13 17.65 -7.03 7.97
N PHE A 14 16.51 -7.04 8.66
CA PHE A 14 16.44 -7.07 10.12
C PHE A 14 15.77 -8.35 10.64
N ASP A 15 16.40 -8.98 11.64
CA ASP A 15 15.84 -10.15 12.34
C ASP A 15 14.68 -9.76 13.27
N ASP A 16 14.77 -8.60 13.94
CA ASP A 16 13.69 -8.08 14.76
C ASP A 16 12.58 -7.47 13.89
N ARG A 17 11.44 -8.16 13.85
CA ARG A 17 10.23 -7.75 13.12
C ARG A 17 9.68 -6.39 13.54
N LYS A 18 9.84 -5.98 14.80
CA LYS A 18 9.43 -4.64 15.26
C LYS A 18 10.32 -3.55 14.68
N MET A 19 11.64 -3.76 14.68
CA MET A 19 12.58 -2.83 14.08
C MET A 19 12.42 -2.77 12.56
N ALA A 20 12.29 -3.92 11.90
CA ALA A 20 12.00 -4.04 10.48
C ALA A 20 10.75 -3.25 10.08
N GLY A 21 9.66 -3.37 10.86
CA GLY A 21 8.41 -2.65 10.61
C GLY A 21 8.52 -1.14 10.79
N ARG A 22 9.27 -0.66 11.79
CA ARG A 22 9.53 0.78 11.97
C ARG A 22 10.34 1.34 10.80
N ALA A 23 11.43 0.67 10.43
CA ALA A 23 12.29 1.10 9.33
C ALA A 23 11.54 1.10 7.99
N ALA A 24 10.78 0.03 7.70
CA ALA A 24 9.90 -0.04 6.53
C ALA A 24 8.85 1.08 6.54
N GLY A 25 8.25 1.39 7.70
CA GLY A 25 7.30 2.50 7.84
C GLY A 25 7.90 3.85 7.50
N ILE A 26 9.11 4.14 7.98
CA ILE A 26 9.82 5.39 7.65
C ILE A 26 10.09 5.47 6.15
N LEU A 27 10.58 4.39 5.53
CA LEU A 27 10.85 4.35 4.09
C LEU A 27 9.57 4.58 3.27
N VAL A 28 8.44 4.00 3.69
CA VAL A 28 7.13 4.24 3.04
C VAL A 28 6.72 5.71 3.16
N LEU A 29 6.85 6.33 4.34
CA LEU A 29 6.53 7.75 4.53
C LEU A 29 7.38 8.66 3.63
N VAL A 30 8.69 8.40 3.56
CA VAL A 30 9.60 9.10 2.64
C VAL A 30 9.15 8.89 1.18
N GLY A 31 8.77 7.66 0.81
CA GLY A 31 8.25 7.34 -0.50
C GLY A 31 6.97 8.11 -0.87
N VAL A 32 6.05 8.30 0.09
CA VAL A 32 4.82 9.08 -0.10
C VAL A 32 5.15 10.55 -0.36
N VAL A 33 6.08 11.13 0.40
CA VAL A 33 6.54 12.52 0.18
C VAL A 33 7.31 12.66 -1.13
N ASN A 34 8.00 11.61 -1.57
CA ASN A 34 8.71 11.60 -2.84
C ASN A 34 7.75 11.60 -4.06
N LEU A 35 6.53 11.07 -3.91
CA LEU A 35 5.57 10.99 -5.01
C LEU A 35 5.19 12.36 -5.62
N PRO A 36 4.81 13.40 -4.84
CA PRO A 36 4.60 14.75 -5.38
C PRO A 36 5.90 15.37 -5.90
N VAL A 37 7.05 15.10 -5.25
CA VAL A 37 8.35 15.59 -5.72
C VAL A 37 8.63 15.09 -7.14
N ILE A 38 8.44 13.79 -7.40
CA ILE A 38 8.62 13.19 -8.73
C ILE A 38 7.59 13.74 -9.73
N HIS A 39 6.32 13.87 -9.33
CA HIS A 39 5.28 14.38 -10.22
C HIS A 39 5.58 15.80 -10.70
N TYR A 40 5.86 16.71 -9.76
CA TYR A 40 6.14 18.11 -10.05
C TYR A 40 7.60 18.33 -10.50
N SER A 41 8.49 17.35 -10.36
CA SER A 41 9.87 17.45 -10.86
C SER A 41 9.95 17.79 -12.34
N VAL A 42 8.96 17.36 -13.13
CA VAL A 42 8.87 17.65 -14.58
C VAL A 42 8.54 19.13 -14.83
N GLU A 43 7.78 19.76 -13.95
CA GLU A 43 7.45 21.19 -14.03
C GLU A 43 8.59 22.06 -13.49
N TRP A 44 9.28 21.59 -12.44
CA TRP A 44 10.38 22.29 -11.79
C TRP A 44 11.69 22.22 -12.58
N TRP A 45 12.00 21.06 -13.15
CA TRP A 45 13.23 20.81 -13.90
C TRP A 45 12.91 20.70 -15.39
N ASN A 46 12.53 21.84 -15.96
CA ASN A 46 12.10 21.98 -17.35
C ASN A 46 13.26 21.74 -18.34
N THR A 47 13.46 20.50 -18.78
CA THR A 47 14.40 20.18 -19.87
C THR A 47 13.96 18.91 -20.65
N LEU A 48 13.49 19.10 -21.88
CA LEU A 48 13.38 18.12 -23.00
C LEU A 48 12.33 16.99 -22.96
N HIS A 49 11.76 16.59 -21.82
CA HIS A 49 10.70 15.57 -21.83
C HIS A 49 9.35 16.16 -22.22
N GLN A 50 8.57 15.42 -23.03
CA GLN A 50 7.22 15.81 -23.40
C GLN A 50 6.42 16.15 -22.14
N GLY A 51 5.90 17.39 -22.07
CA GLY A 51 5.18 17.87 -20.89
C GLY A 51 4.01 16.95 -20.53
N SER A 52 3.67 16.92 -19.25
CA SER A 52 2.52 16.18 -18.71
C SER A 52 1.25 16.50 -19.51
N THR A 53 0.81 15.59 -20.37
CA THR A 53 -0.48 15.69 -21.03
C THR A 53 -1.56 15.65 -19.95
N ARG A 54 -2.35 16.73 -19.79
CA ARG A 54 -3.48 16.76 -18.84
C ARG A 54 -4.45 15.61 -19.14
N MET A 55 -4.31 14.49 -18.41
CA MET A 55 -5.09 13.25 -18.58
C MET A 55 -6.61 13.46 -18.60
N GLN A 56 -7.12 14.56 -18.03
CA GLN A 56 -8.56 14.81 -17.99
C GLN A 56 -9.18 15.19 -19.33
N GLN A 57 -8.42 15.69 -20.32
CA GLN A 57 -8.96 16.05 -21.62
C GLN A 57 -8.79 14.97 -22.71
N SER A 58 -7.98 13.94 -22.45
CA SER A 58 -7.68 12.87 -23.42
C SER A 58 -8.52 11.59 -23.24
N ILE A 59 -9.37 11.51 -22.21
CA ILE A 59 -10.25 10.35 -21.98
C ILE A 59 -11.67 10.69 -22.45
N ASP A 60 -12.17 9.86 -23.38
CA ASP A 60 -13.53 9.93 -23.93
C ASP A 60 -14.58 9.94 -22.79
N PRO A 61 -15.58 10.85 -22.82
CA PRO A 61 -16.63 10.91 -21.81
C PRO A 61 -17.31 9.56 -21.51
N ALA A 62 -17.50 8.71 -22.52
CA ALA A 62 -18.11 7.40 -22.37
C ALA A 62 -17.26 6.42 -21.53
N MET A 63 -15.94 6.61 -21.48
CA MET A 63 -15.02 5.74 -20.74
C MET A 63 -14.82 6.17 -19.27
N ARG A 64 -15.23 7.39 -18.90
CA ARG A 64 -14.97 7.94 -17.55
C ARG A 64 -15.74 7.23 -16.44
N SER A 65 -16.99 6.84 -16.70
CA SER A 65 -17.80 6.09 -15.72
C SER A 65 -17.27 4.67 -15.49
N PRO A 66 -17.05 3.84 -16.53
CA PRO A 66 -16.42 2.53 -16.37
C PRO A 66 -15.09 2.59 -15.64
N LEU A 67 -14.23 3.56 -15.98
CA LEU A 67 -12.92 3.71 -15.35
C LEU A 67 -13.02 4.00 -13.85
N ARG A 68 -13.92 4.91 -13.44
CA ARG A 68 -14.14 5.23 -12.02
C ARG A 68 -14.65 4.01 -11.24
N TRP A 69 -15.57 3.24 -11.82
CA TRP A 69 -16.06 2.01 -11.19
C TRP A 69 -14.97 0.94 -11.08
N ALA A 70 -14.13 0.77 -12.11
CA ALA A 70 -13.01 -0.15 -12.07
C ALA A 70 -11.98 0.25 -11.00
N ILE A 71 -11.64 1.54 -10.91
CA ILE A 71 -10.74 2.07 -9.86
C ILE A 71 -11.35 1.82 -8.48
N ALA A 72 -12.62 2.18 -8.28
CA ALA A 72 -13.30 1.99 -7.00
C ALA A 72 -13.38 0.51 -6.61
N GLY A 73 -13.75 -0.37 -7.55
CA GLY A 73 -13.82 -1.81 -7.31
C GLY A 73 -12.46 -2.41 -6.97
N TYR A 74 -11.41 -2.03 -7.69
CA TYR A 74 -10.04 -2.44 -7.39
C TYR A 74 -9.59 -1.94 -6.01
N LEU A 75 -9.86 -0.68 -5.65
CA LEU A 75 -9.52 -0.12 -4.35
C LEU A 75 -10.25 -0.85 -3.22
N LEU A 76 -11.54 -1.14 -3.38
CA LEU A 76 -12.31 -1.90 -2.39
C LEU A 76 -11.76 -3.33 -2.24
N LEU A 77 -11.42 -4.00 -3.35
CA LEU A 77 -10.80 -5.31 -3.33
C LEU A 77 -9.45 -5.27 -2.60
N PHE A 78 -8.59 -4.33 -2.97
CA PHE A 78 -7.28 -4.12 -2.36
C PHE A 78 -7.40 -3.87 -0.85
N MET A 79 -8.31 -2.98 -0.44
CA MET A 79 -8.54 -2.66 0.98
C MET A 79 -9.05 -3.89 1.74
N THR A 80 -10.00 -4.62 1.17
CA THR A 80 -10.55 -5.84 1.78
C THR A 80 -9.45 -6.89 1.99
N LEU A 81 -8.66 -7.19 0.96
CA LEU A 81 -7.56 -8.15 1.05
C LEU A 81 -6.48 -7.68 2.03
N SER A 82 -6.18 -6.38 2.06
CA SER A 82 -5.22 -5.79 2.99
C SER A 82 -5.69 -5.92 4.44
N LEU A 83 -6.95 -5.63 4.73
CA LEU A 83 -7.53 -5.79 6.07
C LEU A 83 -7.57 -7.26 6.51
N MET A 84 -7.94 -8.18 5.60
CA MET A 84 -7.89 -9.62 5.87
C MET A 84 -6.47 -10.09 6.21
N ARG A 85 -5.47 -9.60 5.46
CA ARG A 85 -4.06 -9.89 5.73
C ARG A 85 -3.62 -9.31 7.08
N MET A 86 -3.95 -8.06 7.38
CA MET A 86 -3.61 -7.42 8.66
C MET A 86 -4.19 -8.20 9.84
N ARG A 87 -5.47 -8.61 9.74
CA ARG A 87 -6.11 -9.46 10.75
C ARG A 87 -5.34 -10.76 10.98
N ASN A 88 -4.94 -11.44 9.90
CA ASN A 88 -4.15 -12.67 10.01
C ASN A 88 -2.78 -12.42 10.66
N LEU A 89 -2.12 -11.31 10.31
CA LEU A 89 -0.83 -10.94 10.91
C LEU A 89 -0.94 -10.64 12.40
N ILE A 90 -1.99 -9.92 12.83
CA ILE A 90 -2.24 -9.65 14.25
C ILE A 90 -2.43 -10.97 15.01
N LEU A 91 -3.24 -11.90 14.48
CA LEU A 91 -3.45 -13.21 15.11
C LEU A 91 -2.15 -14.01 15.22
N LEU A 92 -1.28 -13.97 14.20
CA LEU A 92 0.01 -14.64 14.23
C LEU A 92 0.97 -14.02 15.24
N MET A 93 1.01 -12.68 15.33
CA MET A 93 1.85 -11.94 16.28
C MET A 93 1.39 -12.14 17.73
N GLU A 94 0.07 -12.18 17.94
CA GLU A 94 -0.53 -12.27 19.27
C GLU A 94 -0.96 -13.69 19.66
N LYS A 95 -0.51 -14.72 18.92
CA LYS A 95 -0.90 -16.12 19.16
C LYS A 95 -0.73 -16.65 20.59
N ARG A 96 0.13 -16.01 21.40
CA ARG A 96 0.40 -16.35 22.80
C ARG A 96 -0.43 -15.55 23.81
N ARG A 97 -1.26 -14.61 23.35
CA ARG A 97 -2.14 -13.81 24.20
C ARG A 97 -3.43 -14.59 24.51
N PRO A 98 -3.96 -14.48 25.73
CA PRO A 98 -5.13 -15.26 26.17
C PRO A 98 -6.37 -15.01 25.30
N TRP A 99 -6.56 -13.76 24.82
CA TRP A 99 -7.70 -13.42 23.96
C TRP A 99 -7.71 -14.19 22.62
N VAL A 100 -6.54 -14.56 22.09
CA VAL A 100 -6.46 -15.36 20.84
C VAL A 100 -6.88 -16.80 21.11
N SER A 101 -6.45 -17.36 22.23
CA SER A 101 -6.85 -18.71 22.66
C SER A 101 -8.36 -18.80 22.88
N GLU A 102 -8.94 -17.81 23.56
CA GLU A 102 -10.40 -17.70 23.75
C GLU A 102 -11.14 -17.58 22.41
N LEU A 103 -10.62 -16.79 21.47
CA LEU A 103 -11.23 -16.62 20.14
C LEU A 103 -11.24 -17.93 19.34
N ILE A 104 -10.16 -18.71 19.41
CA ILE A 104 -10.06 -20.02 18.75
C ILE A 104 -11.05 -21.00 19.37
N LEU A 105 -11.09 -21.09 20.70
CA LEU A 105 -12.02 -21.96 21.43
C LEU A 105 -13.48 -21.61 21.10
N LYS A 106 -13.84 -20.31 21.11
CA LYS A 106 -15.19 -19.84 20.77
C LYS A 106 -15.59 -20.15 19.33
N ARG A 107 -14.62 -20.20 18.40
CA ARG A 107 -14.87 -20.53 16.98
C ARG A 107 -15.00 -22.03 16.74
N GLY A 108 -14.38 -22.88 17.56
CA GLY A 108 -14.50 -24.35 17.47
C GLY A 108 -15.84 -24.91 17.97
N HIS A 109 -16.62 -24.11 18.71
CA HIS A 109 -17.96 -24.46 19.20
C HIS A 109 -19.11 -24.06 18.27
N ARG A 110 -18.82 -23.46 17.10
CA ARG A 110 -19.81 -23.14 16.05
C ARG A 110 -19.53 -23.99 14.83
#